data_AF-A0A257SHK8-F1
#
_entry.id   AF-A0A257SHK8-F1
#
_cell.length_a   1.000
_cell.length_b   1.000
_cell.length_c   1.000
_cell.angle_alpha   90.00
_cell.angle_beta   90.00
_cell.angle_gamma   90.00
#
_symmetry.space_group_name_H-M   'P 1'
#
loop_
_entity.id
_entity.type
_entity.pdbx_description
1 polymer ?
#
loop_
_entity_poly.entity_id
_entity_poly.type
_entity_poly.pdbx_seq_one_letter_code
_entity_poly.pdbx_strand_id
1 'polypeptide(L)'
;LLGATAFVVTRKEARVWLRRPEPYVAAVVALAFFTPVVIWNAQHGFVSFRFQGGRAIPTNGDHLASLLQNLAGQAAYLLPWIWVPLVYQAYRALRAGPRDGARWLLLCLGAGPVVAFTLISLGGNPGLPHWPAPGYLLLLPLVGDAAARRELRGSRERVQLRRGLVAAAIAFVALTAIAASDVATGWMARAEPSWFTRGDPSLEAYDWSDLRPELAARGLLGDARPVVAGTHWIEAAKIGYAMGPNVPVLCLSGDPRHFYYLDPPARFIGRDMLILVRVPAGGLTWNVRQEYAPYFAAVDSAGTVPIRRGGRVAFTVAVYRATRMRAPYPVPLPP
;
A
#
# COMPACT_ATOMS: atom_id res chain seq x y z
N LEU A 1 -12.49 -12.20 -13.92
CA LEU A 1 -12.90 -12.95 -15.12
C LEU A 1 -12.28 -14.35 -15.16
N LEU A 2 -10.96 -14.50 -15.16
CA LEU A 2 -10.28 -15.82 -15.24
C LEU A 2 -10.82 -16.89 -14.26
N GLY A 3 -11.01 -16.53 -12.98
CA GLY A 3 -11.56 -17.46 -11.99
C GLY A 3 -12.99 -17.93 -12.30
N ALA A 4 -13.84 -17.01 -12.77
CA ALA A 4 -15.21 -17.36 -13.19
C ALA A 4 -15.19 -18.27 -14.42
N THR A 5 -14.33 -17.98 -15.40
CA THR A 5 -14.13 -18.84 -16.58
C THR A 5 -13.64 -20.23 -16.17
N ALA A 6 -12.63 -20.31 -15.29
CA ALA A 6 -12.12 -21.59 -14.78
C ALA A 6 -13.23 -22.40 -14.13
N PHE A 7 -14.07 -21.78 -13.29
CA PHE A 7 -15.22 -22.44 -12.66
C PHE A 7 -16.22 -22.97 -13.69
N VAL A 8 -16.66 -22.12 -14.64
CA VAL A 8 -17.66 -22.49 -15.66
C VAL A 8 -17.17 -23.60 -16.57
N VAL A 9 -15.90 -23.58 -16.98
CA VAL A 9 -15.33 -24.60 -17.87
C VAL A 9 -15.13 -25.94 -17.15
N THR A 10 -14.67 -25.91 -15.90
CA THR A 10 -14.32 -27.12 -15.14
C THR A 10 -15.51 -27.80 -14.47
N ARG A 11 -16.62 -27.09 -14.26
CA ARG A 11 -17.86 -27.65 -13.69
C ARG A 11 -18.94 -27.85 -14.76
N LYS A 12 -19.33 -29.11 -15.01
CA LYS A 12 -20.29 -29.46 -16.06
C LYS A 12 -21.63 -28.73 -15.91
N GLU A 13 -22.17 -28.65 -14.71
CA GLU A 13 -23.47 -28.01 -14.45
C GLU A 13 -23.41 -26.50 -14.67
N ALA A 14 -22.23 -25.88 -14.51
CA ALA A 14 -22.05 -24.44 -14.72
C ALA A 14 -21.92 -24.06 -16.19
N ARG A 15 -21.62 -25.00 -17.10
CA ARG A 15 -21.44 -24.72 -18.54
C ARG A 15 -22.69 -24.18 -19.23
N VAL A 16 -23.88 -24.40 -18.65
CA VAL A 16 -25.13 -23.78 -19.14
C VAL A 16 -25.02 -22.26 -19.21
N TRP A 17 -24.22 -21.65 -18.33
CA TRP A 17 -24.00 -20.20 -18.32
C TRP A 17 -23.24 -19.68 -19.56
N LEU A 18 -22.53 -20.54 -20.30
CA LEU A 18 -21.91 -20.16 -21.59
C LEU A 18 -22.94 -19.93 -22.70
N ARG A 19 -24.18 -20.42 -22.53
CA ARG A 19 -25.27 -20.19 -23.50
C ARG A 19 -26.18 -19.04 -23.07
N ARG A 20 -25.92 -18.48 -21.90
CA ARG A 20 -26.73 -17.44 -21.26
C ARG A 20 -26.10 -16.08 -21.48
N PRO A 21 -26.85 -15.03 -21.80
CA PRO A 21 -26.30 -13.69 -22.02
C PRO A 21 -25.68 -13.07 -20.75
N GLU A 22 -26.13 -13.45 -19.56
CA GLU A 22 -25.81 -12.79 -18.28
C GLU A 22 -24.28 -12.63 -18.01
N PRO A 23 -23.42 -13.67 -18.15
CA PRO A 23 -21.98 -13.52 -17.93
C PRO A 23 -21.29 -12.61 -18.95
N TYR A 24 -21.81 -12.57 -20.18
CA TYR A 24 -21.28 -11.71 -21.23
C TYR A 24 -21.65 -10.25 -20.99
N VAL A 25 -22.91 -9.98 -20.59
CA VAL A 25 -23.34 -8.65 -20.15
C VAL A 25 -22.49 -8.18 -18.97
N ALA A 26 -22.26 -9.04 -17.97
CA ALA A 26 -21.38 -8.71 -16.85
C ALA A 26 -19.93 -8.40 -17.28
N ALA A 27 -19.39 -9.14 -18.26
CA ALA A 27 -18.07 -8.88 -18.82
C ALA A 27 -18.02 -7.54 -19.57
N VAL A 28 -19.03 -7.21 -20.37
CA VAL A 28 -19.15 -5.92 -21.06
C VAL A 28 -19.23 -4.77 -20.06
N VAL A 29 -20.06 -4.90 -19.01
CA VAL A 29 -20.14 -3.90 -17.94
C VAL A 29 -18.79 -3.73 -17.24
N ALA A 30 -18.12 -4.82 -16.88
CA ALA A 30 -16.80 -4.76 -16.25
C ALA A 30 -15.76 -4.07 -17.16
N LEU A 31 -15.78 -4.37 -18.46
CA LEU A 31 -14.93 -3.71 -19.45
C LEU A 31 -15.26 -2.22 -19.58
N ALA A 32 -16.54 -1.84 -19.60
CA ALA A 32 -16.96 -0.44 -19.66
C ALA A 32 -16.40 0.36 -18.47
N PHE A 33 -16.51 -0.17 -17.24
CA PHE A 33 -15.93 0.45 -16.05
C PHE A 33 -14.39 0.47 -16.05
N PHE A 34 -13.75 -0.51 -16.69
CA PHE A 34 -12.28 -0.56 -16.81
C PHE A 34 -11.74 0.26 -17.99
N THR A 35 -12.59 0.66 -18.93
CA THR A 35 -12.20 1.38 -20.14
C THR A 35 -11.44 2.70 -19.85
N PRO A 36 -11.82 3.53 -18.86
CA PRO A 36 -11.04 4.72 -18.50
C PRO A 36 -9.58 4.41 -18.15
N VAL A 37 -9.31 3.28 -17.49
CA VAL A 37 -7.95 2.86 -17.14
C VAL A 37 -7.14 2.52 -18.39
N VAL A 38 -7.76 1.82 -19.35
CA VAL A 38 -7.14 1.43 -20.62
C VAL A 38 -6.85 2.66 -21.48
N ILE A 39 -7.84 3.54 -21.66
CA ILE A 39 -7.70 4.78 -22.45
C ILE A 39 -6.61 5.66 -21.85
N TRP A 40 -6.65 5.90 -20.53
CA TRP A 40 -5.65 6.73 -19.87
C TRP A 40 -4.24 6.13 -20.03
N ASN A 41 -4.08 4.81 -19.84
CA ASN A 41 -2.78 4.17 -20.03
C ASN A 41 -2.32 4.23 -21.49
N ALA A 42 -3.19 4.05 -22.47
CA ALA A 42 -2.84 4.18 -23.89
C ALA A 42 -2.32 5.58 -24.21
N GLN A 43 -2.91 6.62 -23.61
CA GLN A 43 -2.46 8.02 -23.73
C GLN A 43 -1.13 8.30 -23.00
N HIS A 44 -0.75 7.48 -22.03
CA HIS A 44 0.44 7.67 -21.19
C HIS A 44 1.44 6.51 -21.33
N GLY A 45 1.55 5.92 -22.52
CA GLY A 45 2.58 4.91 -22.83
C GLY A 45 2.51 3.65 -21.95
N PHE A 46 1.32 3.28 -21.51
CA PHE A 46 1.02 2.18 -20.59
C PHE A 46 1.84 2.21 -19.29
N VAL A 47 2.14 3.41 -18.78
CA VAL A 47 3.01 3.61 -17.60
C VAL A 47 2.59 2.77 -16.39
N SER A 48 1.30 2.63 -16.09
CA SER A 48 0.86 1.84 -14.93
C SER A 48 1.21 0.36 -15.08
N PHE A 49 1.01 -0.20 -16.28
CA PHE A 49 1.32 -1.60 -16.56
C PHE A 49 2.83 -1.85 -16.55
N ARG A 50 3.62 -0.91 -17.07
CA ARG A 50 5.08 -1.03 -17.11
C ARG A 50 5.70 -0.89 -15.73
N PHE A 51 5.18 0.02 -14.91
CA PHE A 51 5.57 0.14 -13.51
C PHE A 51 5.32 -1.17 -12.75
N GLN A 52 4.12 -1.76 -12.87
CA GLN A 52 3.81 -3.03 -12.18
C GLN A 52 4.59 -4.21 -12.78
N GLY A 53 4.70 -4.27 -14.11
CA GLY A 53 5.43 -5.33 -14.83
C GLY A 53 6.93 -5.33 -14.52
N GLY A 54 7.54 -4.15 -14.36
CA GLY A 54 8.94 -4.01 -13.94
C GLY A 54 9.23 -4.64 -12.58
N ARG A 55 8.24 -4.72 -11.70
CA ARG A 55 8.37 -5.36 -10.37
C ARG A 55 8.27 -6.88 -10.42
N ALA A 56 7.87 -7.46 -11.55
CA ALA A 56 7.79 -8.89 -11.78
C ALA A 56 9.03 -9.45 -12.51
N ILE A 57 9.98 -8.60 -12.90
CA ILE A 57 11.23 -9.02 -13.54
C ILE A 57 12.09 -9.76 -12.51
N PRO A 58 12.60 -10.98 -12.81
CA PRO A 58 13.49 -11.69 -11.93
C PRO A 58 14.74 -10.87 -11.57
N THR A 59 15.11 -10.89 -10.30
CA THR A 59 16.31 -10.27 -9.74
C THR A 59 17.30 -11.35 -9.30
N ASN A 60 18.58 -10.99 -9.12
CA ASN A 60 19.63 -11.91 -8.65
C ASN A 60 19.51 -12.30 -7.15
N GLY A 61 18.31 -12.22 -6.58
CA GLY A 61 18.07 -12.54 -5.17
C GLY A 61 17.89 -14.03 -4.95
N ASP A 62 17.98 -14.45 -3.68
CA ASP A 62 17.69 -15.83 -3.30
C ASP A 62 16.19 -16.12 -3.51
N HIS A 63 15.90 -16.96 -4.51
CA HIS A 63 14.56 -17.34 -4.92
C HIS A 63 13.78 -18.07 -3.82
N LEU A 64 14.45 -18.96 -3.07
CA LEU A 64 13.81 -19.73 -2.01
C LEU A 64 13.56 -18.85 -0.79
N ALA A 65 14.55 -18.05 -0.39
CA ALA A 65 14.38 -17.09 0.70
C ALA A 65 13.26 -16.08 0.39
N SER A 66 13.18 -15.60 -0.84
CA SER A 66 12.12 -14.68 -1.29
C SER A 66 10.73 -15.31 -1.21
N LEU A 67 10.59 -16.57 -1.62
CA LEU A 67 9.34 -17.32 -1.49
C LEU A 67 8.95 -17.50 -0.01
N LEU A 68 9.89 -17.93 0.83
CA LEU A 68 9.62 -18.16 2.25
C LEU A 68 9.28 -16.86 2.98
N GLN A 69 9.99 -15.77 2.66
CA GLN A 69 9.70 -14.44 3.18
C GLN A 69 8.31 -13.95 2.73
N ASN A 70 7.94 -14.19 1.47
CA ASN A 70 6.62 -13.86 0.95
C ASN A 70 5.52 -14.64 1.70
N LEU A 71 5.66 -15.97 1.86
CA LEU A 71 4.71 -16.80 2.60
C LEU A 71 4.61 -16.41 4.08
N ALA A 72 5.75 -16.19 4.75
CA ALA A 72 5.79 -15.74 6.14
C ALA A 72 5.13 -14.37 6.29
N GLY A 73 5.37 -13.45 5.36
CA GLY A 73 4.73 -12.15 5.33
C GLY A 73 3.21 -12.24 5.14
N GLN A 74 2.73 -13.12 4.25
CA GLN A 74 1.29 -13.35 4.07
C GLN A 74 0.64 -13.85 5.38
N ALA A 75 1.28 -14.80 6.06
CA ALA A 75 0.80 -15.31 7.34
C ALA A 75 0.82 -14.24 8.44
N ALA A 76 1.86 -13.40 8.49
CA ALA A 76 1.96 -12.31 9.46
C ALA A 76 0.88 -11.24 9.22
N TYR A 77 0.64 -10.84 7.96
CA TYR A 77 -0.37 -9.84 7.61
C TYR A 77 -1.81 -10.32 7.89
N LEU A 78 -2.10 -11.59 7.63
CA LEU A 78 -3.43 -12.16 7.90
C LEU A 78 -3.60 -12.71 9.30
N LEU A 79 -2.54 -12.76 10.10
CA LEU A 79 -2.41 -13.50 11.35
C LEU A 79 -2.35 -15.02 11.12
N PRO A 80 -1.37 -15.73 11.70
CA PRO A 80 -1.18 -17.17 11.44
C PRO A 80 -2.43 -18.03 11.76
N TRP A 81 -3.21 -17.65 12.78
CA TRP A 81 -4.43 -18.36 13.16
C TRP A 81 -5.63 -18.17 12.22
N ILE A 82 -5.55 -17.22 11.27
CA ILE A 82 -6.51 -17.10 10.17
C ILE A 82 -5.92 -17.71 8.89
N TRP A 83 -4.64 -17.41 8.62
CA TRP A 83 -3.96 -17.86 7.42
C TRP A 83 -3.88 -19.38 7.31
N VAL A 84 -3.48 -20.08 8.39
CA VAL A 84 -3.34 -21.54 8.37
C VAL A 84 -4.67 -22.25 8.09
N PRO A 85 -5.79 -21.96 8.80
CA PRO A 85 -7.09 -22.52 8.45
C PRO A 85 -7.53 -22.19 7.03
N LEU A 86 -7.25 -20.98 6.54
CA LEU A 86 -7.61 -20.57 5.19
C LEU A 86 -6.88 -21.41 4.15
N VAL A 87 -5.55 -21.53 4.22
CA VAL A 87 -4.76 -22.35 3.30
C VAL A 87 -5.21 -23.81 3.35
N TYR A 88 -5.45 -24.35 4.55
CA TYR A 88 -5.96 -25.71 4.71
C TYR A 88 -7.33 -25.90 4.04
N GLN A 89 -8.25 -24.96 4.22
CA GLN A 89 -9.58 -25.03 3.62
C GLN A 89 -9.57 -24.82 2.10
N ALA A 90 -8.67 -23.97 1.59
CA ALA A 90 -8.42 -23.84 0.15
C ALA A 90 -7.85 -25.13 -0.44
N TYR A 91 -6.91 -25.79 0.24
CA TYR A 91 -6.40 -27.11 -0.15
C TYR A 91 -7.51 -28.17 -0.17
N ARG A 92 -8.40 -28.19 0.83
CA ARG A 92 -9.54 -29.11 0.84
C ARG A 92 -10.53 -28.84 -0.29
N ALA A 93 -10.79 -27.58 -0.62
CA ALA A 93 -11.60 -27.20 -1.77
C ALA A 93 -10.95 -27.67 -3.08
N LEU A 94 -9.62 -27.54 -3.20
CA LEU A 94 -8.86 -28.02 -4.35
C LEU A 94 -8.97 -29.55 -4.50
N ARG A 95 -8.83 -30.29 -3.40
CA ARG A 95 -8.95 -31.76 -3.37
C ARG A 95 -10.36 -32.24 -3.69
N ALA A 96 -11.40 -31.52 -3.25
CA ALA A 96 -12.78 -31.85 -3.58
C ALA A 96 -13.09 -31.59 -5.07
N GLY A 97 -12.44 -30.58 -5.65
CA GLY A 97 -12.56 -30.23 -7.06
C GLY A 97 -13.97 -29.74 -7.43
N PRO A 98 -14.33 -29.77 -8.73
CA PRO A 98 -15.62 -29.25 -9.22
C PRO A 98 -16.87 -29.93 -8.66
N ARG A 99 -16.73 -31.07 -7.96
CA ARG A 99 -17.85 -31.79 -7.31
C ARG A 99 -18.45 -30.98 -6.17
N ASP A 100 -17.62 -30.26 -5.41
CA ASP A 100 -18.08 -29.32 -4.38
C ASP A 100 -18.19 -27.92 -4.97
N GLY A 101 -19.31 -27.70 -5.65
CA GLY A 101 -19.55 -26.51 -6.46
C GLY A 101 -19.31 -25.17 -5.79
N ALA A 102 -19.78 -25.01 -4.55
CA ALA A 102 -19.66 -23.74 -3.83
C ALA A 102 -18.21 -23.46 -3.45
N ARG A 103 -17.52 -24.46 -2.90
CA ARG A 103 -16.10 -24.31 -2.52
C ARG A 103 -15.20 -24.15 -3.74
N TRP A 104 -15.52 -24.86 -4.82
CA TRP A 104 -14.79 -24.76 -6.08
C TRP A 104 -14.89 -23.37 -6.70
N LEU A 105 -16.08 -22.75 -6.67
CA LEU A 105 -16.26 -21.38 -7.14
C LEU A 105 -15.36 -20.39 -6.39
N LEU A 106 -15.39 -20.42 -5.05
CA LEU A 106 -14.57 -19.54 -4.21
C LEU A 106 -13.08 -19.76 -4.47
N LEU A 107 -12.66 -21.02 -4.62
CA LEU A 107 -11.28 -21.35 -4.97
C LEU A 107 -10.88 -20.78 -6.33
N CYS A 108 -11.68 -20.98 -7.37
CA CYS A 108 -11.37 -20.46 -8.70
C CYS A 108 -11.28 -18.93 -8.71
N LEU A 109 -12.16 -18.25 -7.97
CA LEU A 109 -12.15 -16.79 -7.86
C LEU A 109 -10.95 -16.26 -7.08
N GLY A 110 -10.57 -16.92 -5.98
CA GLY A 110 -9.52 -16.45 -5.07
C GLY A 110 -8.11 -16.93 -5.38
N ALA A 111 -7.93 -18.09 -6.01
CA ALA A 111 -6.61 -18.71 -6.19
C ALA A 111 -5.69 -17.91 -7.11
N GLY A 112 -6.23 -17.22 -8.12
CA GLY A 112 -5.45 -16.47 -9.11
C GLY A 112 -4.47 -15.47 -8.47
N PRO A 113 -4.95 -14.45 -7.73
CA PRO A 113 -4.08 -13.50 -7.04
C PRO A 113 -3.10 -14.17 -6.06
N VAL A 114 -3.56 -15.15 -5.27
CA VAL A 114 -2.69 -15.82 -4.28
C VAL A 114 -1.53 -16.53 -4.96
N VAL A 115 -1.83 -17.36 -5.95
CA VAL A 115 -0.82 -18.13 -6.68
C VAL A 115 0.07 -17.21 -7.48
N ALA A 116 -0.48 -16.25 -8.24
CA ALA A 116 0.31 -15.36 -9.07
C ALA A 116 1.34 -14.56 -8.25
N PHE A 117 0.91 -13.87 -7.18
CA PHE A 117 1.82 -13.05 -6.38
C PHE A 117 2.79 -13.87 -5.51
N THR A 118 2.42 -15.10 -5.14
CA THR A 118 3.36 -16.02 -4.47
C THR A 118 4.41 -16.54 -5.46
N LEU A 119 4.02 -16.92 -6.68
CA LEU A 119 4.96 -17.41 -7.69
C LEU A 119 5.87 -16.31 -8.24
N ILE A 120 5.40 -15.06 -8.34
CA ILE A 120 6.25 -13.93 -8.71
C ILE A 120 7.44 -13.78 -7.74
N SER A 121 7.29 -14.14 -6.47
CA SER A 121 8.41 -14.07 -5.52
C SER A 121 9.55 -15.05 -5.80
N LEU A 122 9.30 -16.11 -6.58
CA LEU A 122 10.37 -16.97 -7.10
C LEU A 122 11.28 -16.22 -8.07
N GLY A 123 10.92 -15.02 -8.51
CA GLY A 123 11.83 -14.13 -9.22
C GLY A 123 12.97 -13.56 -8.34
N GLY A 124 13.10 -13.94 -7.07
CA GLY A 124 14.16 -13.44 -6.19
C GLY A 124 13.82 -12.08 -5.54
N ASN A 125 12.55 -11.66 -5.62
CA ASN A 125 12.01 -10.49 -4.94
C ASN A 125 10.73 -10.90 -4.19
N PRO A 126 10.69 -10.87 -2.84
CA PRO A 126 9.53 -11.31 -2.07
C PRO A 126 8.24 -10.52 -2.38
N GLY A 127 8.33 -9.33 -2.98
CA GLY A 127 7.17 -8.46 -3.21
C GLY A 127 6.56 -7.97 -1.89
N LEU A 128 5.42 -7.27 -1.98
CA LEU A 128 4.71 -6.85 -0.78
C LEU A 128 3.77 -7.97 -0.31
N PRO A 129 3.83 -8.37 0.98
CA PRO A 129 3.10 -9.55 1.44
C PRO A 129 1.57 -9.45 1.38
N HIS A 130 1.02 -8.23 1.22
CA HIS A 130 -0.41 -8.00 1.11
C HIS A 130 -0.93 -8.11 -0.34
N TRP A 131 -0.07 -8.22 -1.36
CA TRP A 131 -0.53 -8.35 -2.76
C TRP A 131 -1.52 -9.50 -3.01
N PRO A 132 -1.37 -10.68 -2.36
CA PRO A 132 -2.35 -11.77 -2.42
C PRO A 132 -3.73 -11.48 -1.79
N ALA A 133 -3.88 -10.41 -1.00
CA ALA A 133 -5.05 -10.17 -0.14
C ALA A 133 -6.42 -10.23 -0.84
N PRO A 134 -6.61 -9.73 -2.08
CA PRO A 134 -7.88 -9.86 -2.79
C PRO A 134 -8.31 -11.33 -2.99
N GLY A 135 -7.34 -12.22 -3.22
CA GLY A 135 -7.62 -13.65 -3.33
C GLY A 135 -8.01 -14.26 -1.99
N TYR A 136 -7.31 -13.88 -0.91
CA TYR A 136 -7.67 -14.31 0.44
C TYR A 136 -9.06 -13.87 0.88
N LEU A 137 -9.47 -12.64 0.52
CA LEU A 137 -10.82 -12.14 0.80
C LEU A 137 -11.90 -13.06 0.22
N LEU A 138 -11.68 -13.57 -0.99
CA LEU A 138 -12.60 -14.50 -1.67
C LEU A 138 -12.57 -15.92 -1.08
N LEU A 139 -11.49 -16.31 -0.40
CA LEU A 139 -11.33 -17.62 0.22
C LEU A 139 -11.81 -17.68 1.67
N LEU A 140 -11.91 -16.53 2.36
CA LEU A 140 -12.38 -16.44 3.75
C LEU A 140 -13.70 -17.19 4.02
N PRO A 141 -14.72 -17.17 3.14
CA PRO A 141 -15.95 -17.92 3.36
C PRO A 141 -15.75 -19.44 3.50
N LEU A 142 -14.65 -20.01 2.97
CA LEU A 142 -14.32 -21.43 3.16
C LEU A 142 -13.98 -21.77 4.62
N VAL A 143 -13.39 -20.81 5.35
CA VAL A 143 -13.13 -20.93 6.78
C VAL A 143 -14.43 -20.79 7.55
N GLY A 144 -15.29 -19.85 7.15
CA GLY A 144 -16.63 -19.66 7.71
C GLY A 144 -17.51 -20.92 7.60
N ASP A 145 -17.58 -21.55 6.43
CA ASP A 145 -18.29 -22.81 6.22
C ASP A 145 -17.73 -23.94 7.09
N ALA A 146 -16.39 -24.04 7.22
CA ALA A 146 -15.78 -25.01 8.13
C ALA A 146 -16.15 -24.77 9.60
N ALA A 147 -16.13 -23.51 10.03
CA ALA A 147 -16.51 -23.13 11.38
C ALA A 147 -17.97 -23.48 11.65
N ALA A 148 -18.89 -23.11 10.76
CA ALA A 148 -20.31 -23.42 10.87
C ALA A 148 -20.57 -24.93 10.95
N ARG A 149 -19.93 -25.73 10.07
CA ARG A 149 -20.03 -27.19 10.13
C ARG A 149 -19.46 -27.77 11.42
N ARG A 150 -18.37 -27.21 11.94
CA ARG A 150 -17.78 -27.66 13.21
C ARG A 150 -18.70 -27.35 14.39
N GLU A 151 -19.41 -26.24 14.37
CA GLU A 151 -20.40 -25.87 15.40
C GLU A 151 -21.59 -26.85 15.49
N LEU A 152 -21.91 -27.51 14.38
CA LEU A 152 -22.99 -28.50 14.27
C LEU A 152 -22.58 -29.92 14.70
N ARG A 153 -21.29 -30.20 14.93
CA ARG A 153 -20.81 -31.56 15.27
C ARG A 153 -21.12 -31.99 16.71
N GLY A 154 -21.28 -31.04 17.61
CA GLY A 154 -21.52 -31.31 19.02
C GLY A 154 -21.24 -30.12 19.92
N SER A 155 -21.72 -30.19 21.17
CA SER A 155 -21.56 -29.13 22.16
C SER A 155 -20.09 -28.85 22.49
N ARG A 156 -19.24 -29.88 22.51
CA ARG A 156 -17.80 -29.75 22.78
C ARG A 156 -17.09 -28.97 21.68
N GLU A 157 -17.30 -29.34 20.43
CA GLU A 157 -16.70 -28.71 19.25
C GLU A 157 -17.15 -27.25 19.12
N ARG A 158 -18.43 -26.98 19.38
CA ARG A 158 -18.99 -25.62 19.46
C ARG A 158 -18.28 -24.77 20.50
N VAL A 159 -18.13 -25.27 21.72
CA VAL A 159 -17.46 -24.52 22.81
C VAL A 159 -15.99 -24.27 22.48
N GLN A 160 -15.27 -25.27 21.96
CA GLN A 160 -13.87 -25.11 21.54
C GLN A 160 -13.72 -24.08 20.42
N LEU A 161 -14.56 -24.13 19.39
CA LEU A 161 -14.54 -23.17 18.28
C LEU A 161 -14.81 -21.76 18.79
N ARG A 162 -15.87 -21.56 19.58
CA ARG A 162 -16.22 -20.24 20.13
C ARG A 162 -15.10 -19.68 20.99
N ARG A 163 -14.50 -20.48 21.88
CA ARG A 163 -13.33 -20.06 22.68
C ARG A 163 -12.15 -19.67 21.81
N GLY A 164 -11.86 -20.45 20.77
CA GLY A 164 -10.80 -20.13 19.81
C GLY A 164 -11.05 -18.83 19.05
N LEU A 165 -12.26 -18.60 18.57
CA LEU A 165 -12.64 -17.36 17.88
C LEU A 165 -12.59 -16.15 18.81
N VAL A 166 -13.07 -16.28 20.05
CA VAL A 166 -12.97 -15.22 21.07
C VAL A 166 -11.52 -14.92 21.40
N ALA A 167 -10.68 -15.94 21.60
CA ALA A 167 -9.25 -15.75 21.84
C ALA A 167 -8.56 -15.06 20.65
N ALA A 168 -8.88 -15.45 19.42
CA ALA A 168 -8.36 -14.81 18.21
C ALA A 168 -8.80 -13.34 18.09
N ALA A 169 -10.06 -13.03 18.42
CA ALA A 169 -10.58 -11.67 18.43
C ALA A 169 -9.91 -10.81 19.51
N ILE A 170 -9.76 -11.34 20.73
CA ILE A 170 -9.05 -10.67 21.83
C ILE A 170 -7.60 -10.41 21.44
N ALA A 171 -6.91 -11.41 20.87
CA ALA A 171 -5.53 -11.26 20.42
C ALA A 171 -5.41 -10.17 19.35
N PHE A 172 -6.31 -10.15 18.36
CA PHE A 172 -6.32 -9.12 17.32
C PHE A 172 -6.55 -7.72 17.89
N VAL A 173 -7.55 -7.55 18.77
CA VAL A 173 -7.83 -6.27 19.42
C VAL A 173 -6.65 -5.82 20.28
N ALA A 174 -6.05 -6.73 21.06
CA ALA A 174 -4.90 -6.43 21.91
C ALA A 174 -3.68 -5.99 21.08
N LEU A 175 -3.34 -6.73 20.02
CA LEU A 175 -2.24 -6.37 19.12
C LEU A 175 -2.48 -5.03 18.43
N THR A 176 -3.71 -4.77 17.98
CA THR A 176 -4.08 -3.49 17.35
C THR A 176 -4.00 -2.35 18.35
N ALA A 177 -4.48 -2.54 19.58
CA ALA A 177 -4.41 -1.54 20.65
C ALA A 177 -2.96 -1.24 21.04
N ILE A 178 -2.10 -2.27 21.13
CA ILE A 178 -0.67 -2.10 21.38
C ILE A 178 -0.03 -1.29 20.24
N ALA A 179 -0.24 -1.68 18.98
CA ALA A 179 0.31 -0.98 17.83
C ALA A 179 -0.19 0.47 17.75
N ALA A 180 -1.49 0.70 17.95
CA ALA A 180 -2.08 2.04 17.96
C ALA A 180 -1.52 2.90 19.11
N SER A 181 -1.31 2.32 20.30
CA SER A 181 -0.71 3.02 21.44
C SER A 181 0.74 3.43 21.16
N ASP A 182 1.51 2.56 20.48
CA ASP A 182 2.88 2.85 20.11
C ASP A 182 2.95 3.90 18.99
N VAL A 183 2.11 3.81 17.97
CA VAL A 183 1.98 4.86 16.95
C VAL A 183 1.62 6.20 17.60
N ALA A 184 0.72 6.23 18.58
CA ALA A 184 0.29 7.46 19.23
C ALA A 184 1.35 8.08 20.17
N THR A 185 2.21 7.27 20.80
CA THR A 185 3.07 7.72 21.91
C THR A 185 4.56 7.42 21.76
N GLY A 186 4.94 6.58 20.79
CA GLY A 186 6.29 6.08 20.56
C GLY A 186 6.91 5.43 21.79
N TRP A 187 6.13 4.69 22.58
CA TRP A 187 6.62 4.19 23.86
C TRP A 187 7.62 3.04 23.68
N MET A 188 7.50 2.23 22.64
CA MET A 188 8.42 1.11 22.39
C MET A 188 9.82 1.63 22.08
N ALA A 189 9.93 2.62 21.18
CA ALA A 189 11.22 3.24 20.83
C ALA A 189 11.89 3.96 22.01
N ARG A 190 11.10 4.38 23.01
CA ARG A 190 11.62 4.97 24.25
C ARG A 190 12.06 3.93 25.27
N ALA A 191 11.28 2.85 25.40
CA ALA A 191 11.57 1.78 26.33
C ALA A 191 12.79 0.97 25.89
N GLU A 192 12.92 0.72 24.58
CA GLU A 192 14.01 -0.06 24.01
C GLU A 192 14.52 0.56 22.69
N PRO A 193 15.38 1.60 22.77
CA PRO A 193 15.90 2.28 21.59
C PRO A 193 16.74 1.38 20.67
N SER A 194 17.34 0.30 21.20
CA SER A 194 18.22 -0.57 20.41
C SER A 194 17.47 -1.31 19.29
N TRP A 195 16.16 -1.56 19.47
CA TRP A 195 15.31 -2.18 18.46
C TRP A 195 15.08 -1.29 17.22
N PHE A 196 15.32 0.02 17.35
CA PHE A 196 15.00 1.03 16.34
C PHE A 196 16.22 1.76 15.80
N THR A 197 17.40 1.16 15.88
CA THR A 197 18.66 1.70 15.33
C THR A 197 18.59 1.99 13.83
N ARG A 198 17.71 1.29 13.09
CA ARG A 198 17.45 1.51 11.66
C ARG A 198 16.25 2.42 11.37
N GLY A 199 15.71 3.06 12.40
CA GLY A 199 14.50 3.89 12.33
C GLY A 199 13.29 3.25 12.99
N ASP A 200 12.36 4.11 13.41
CA ASP A 200 11.09 3.72 14.03
C ASP A 200 10.00 3.59 12.95
N PRO A 201 9.54 2.37 12.61
CA PRO A 201 8.53 2.16 11.57
C PRO A 201 7.15 2.69 11.98
N SER A 202 6.88 2.89 13.28
CA SER A 202 5.61 3.47 13.73
C SER A 202 5.45 4.93 13.28
N LEU A 203 6.56 5.62 12.96
CA LEU A 203 6.53 6.97 12.39
C LEU A 203 5.94 7.03 10.99
N GLU A 204 5.98 5.93 10.23
CA GLU A 204 5.34 5.85 8.91
C GLU A 204 3.80 5.88 9.01
N ALA A 205 3.26 5.40 10.13
CA ALA A 205 1.83 5.51 10.44
C ALA A 205 1.47 6.85 11.08
N TYR A 206 2.45 7.65 11.51
CA TYR A 206 2.20 8.92 12.21
C TYR A 206 1.85 10.06 11.25
N ASP A 207 0.93 10.93 11.67
CA ASP A 207 0.46 12.07 10.87
C ASP A 207 1.36 13.29 11.04
N TRP A 208 1.45 14.09 9.98
CA TRP A 208 2.24 15.33 9.98
C TRP A 208 1.34 16.56 10.24
N SER A 209 0.30 16.39 11.05
CA SER A 209 -0.75 17.42 11.27
C SER A 209 -0.21 18.74 11.83
N ASP A 210 0.92 18.71 12.54
CA ASP A 210 1.62 19.92 13.01
C ASP A 210 2.15 20.80 11.86
N LEU A 211 2.39 20.22 10.68
CA LEU A 211 3.10 20.88 9.59
C LEU A 211 2.40 22.17 9.15
N ARG A 212 1.10 22.11 8.84
CA ARG A 212 0.36 23.27 8.32
C ARG A 212 0.21 24.38 9.36
N PRO A 213 -0.22 24.13 10.61
CA PRO A 213 -0.26 25.15 11.66
C PRO A 213 1.11 25.80 11.93
N GLU A 214 2.18 25.02 11.99
CA GLU A 214 3.54 25.54 12.23
C GLU A 214 4.03 26.41 11.07
N LEU A 215 3.79 26.00 9.82
CA LEU A 215 4.13 26.81 8.64
C LEU A 215 3.30 28.11 8.59
N ALA A 216 2.01 28.04 8.94
CA ALA A 216 1.12 29.20 8.98
C ALA A 216 1.53 30.20 10.05
N ALA A 217 1.80 29.72 11.27
CA ALA A 217 2.23 30.57 12.40
C ALA A 217 3.53 31.32 12.11
N ARG A 218 4.40 30.76 11.27
CA ARG A 218 5.66 31.37 10.83
C ARG A 218 5.53 32.24 9.58
N GLY A 219 4.32 32.41 9.05
CA GLY A 219 4.08 33.16 7.81
C GLY A 219 4.72 32.55 6.57
N LEU A 220 5.04 31.24 6.59
CA LEU A 220 5.75 30.57 5.51
C LEU A 220 4.84 30.13 4.37
N LEU A 221 3.54 29.98 4.62
CA LEU A 221 2.57 29.60 3.59
C LEU A 221 2.26 30.74 2.59
N GLY A 222 2.80 31.94 2.78
CA GLY A 222 2.71 33.04 1.83
C GLY A 222 1.27 33.39 1.43
N ASP A 223 1.10 33.93 0.22
CA ASP A 223 -0.18 34.32 -0.37
C ASP A 223 -1.24 33.20 -0.32
N ALA A 224 -2.50 33.55 -0.62
CA ALA A 224 -3.69 32.69 -0.60
C ALA A 224 -3.61 31.37 -1.42
N ARG A 225 -2.49 31.03 -2.06
CA ARG A 225 -2.28 29.82 -2.88
C ARG A 225 -0.85 29.22 -2.72
N PRO A 226 -0.51 28.66 -1.54
CA PRO A 226 0.78 27.99 -1.35
C PRO A 226 0.95 26.81 -2.30
N VAL A 227 2.20 26.54 -2.68
CA VAL A 227 2.63 25.32 -3.37
C VAL A 227 3.73 24.69 -2.53
N VAL A 228 3.65 23.38 -2.32
CA VAL A 228 4.65 22.66 -1.52
C VAL A 228 5.22 21.49 -2.32
N ALA A 229 6.40 21.05 -1.93
CA ALA A 229 7.10 19.94 -2.55
C ALA A 229 7.70 19.02 -1.49
N GLY A 230 7.54 17.72 -1.67
CA GLY A 230 8.32 16.71 -0.97
C GLY A 230 9.43 16.16 -1.86
N THR A 231 10.47 15.59 -1.27
CA THR A 231 11.64 15.05 -2.00
C THR A 231 11.59 13.52 -2.16
N HIS A 232 10.53 12.90 -1.65
CA HIS A 232 10.21 11.49 -1.82
C HIS A 232 8.69 11.32 -1.80
N TRP A 233 8.14 10.39 -2.60
CA TRP A 233 6.69 10.26 -2.80
C TRP A 233 5.91 9.93 -1.51
N ILE A 234 6.52 9.22 -0.55
CA ILE A 234 5.90 8.95 0.77
C ILE A 234 5.75 10.27 1.56
N GLU A 235 6.80 11.08 1.57
CA GLU A 235 6.79 12.36 2.28
C GLU A 235 5.83 13.34 1.59
N ALA A 236 5.85 13.40 0.26
CA ALA A 236 4.89 14.19 -0.52
C ALA A 236 3.43 13.80 -0.18
N ALA A 237 3.14 12.50 0.02
CA ALA A 237 1.81 12.06 0.44
C ALA A 237 1.46 12.52 1.87
N LYS A 238 2.40 12.42 2.82
CA LYS A 238 2.21 12.92 4.20
C LYS A 238 2.02 14.45 4.24
N ILE A 239 2.80 15.17 3.44
CA ILE A 239 2.69 16.61 3.26
C ILE A 239 1.32 16.97 2.67
N GLY A 240 0.89 16.32 1.59
CA GLY A 240 -0.41 16.58 0.97
C GLY A 240 -1.58 16.35 1.93
N TYR A 241 -1.51 15.26 2.72
CA TYR A 241 -2.49 15.00 3.77
C TYR A 241 -2.52 16.13 4.82
N ALA A 242 -1.36 16.56 5.31
CA ALA A 242 -1.27 17.62 6.33
C ALA A 242 -1.67 19.01 5.80
N MET A 243 -1.36 19.31 4.54
CA MET A 243 -1.67 20.59 3.91
C MET A 243 -3.14 20.70 3.49
N GLY A 244 -3.77 19.57 3.16
CA GLY A 244 -5.15 19.48 2.74
C GLY A 244 -5.34 19.61 1.21
N PRO A 245 -6.56 19.37 0.71
CA PRO A 245 -6.82 19.14 -0.72
C PRO A 245 -6.62 20.35 -1.63
N ASN A 246 -6.54 21.56 -1.07
CA ASN A 246 -6.45 22.80 -1.85
C ASN A 246 -5.01 23.28 -2.08
N VAL A 247 -4.02 22.57 -1.55
CA VAL A 247 -2.60 22.93 -1.67
C VAL A 247 -1.94 21.95 -2.64
N PRO A 248 -1.52 22.41 -3.83
CA PRO A 248 -0.79 21.56 -4.77
C PRO A 248 0.50 21.03 -4.14
N VAL A 249 0.74 19.74 -4.32
CA VAL A 249 1.93 19.06 -3.79
C VAL A 249 2.70 18.39 -4.91
N LEU A 250 3.96 18.80 -5.08
CA LEU A 250 4.88 18.18 -6.02
C LEU A 250 5.75 17.13 -5.30
N CYS A 251 6.25 16.17 -6.07
CA CYS A 251 7.33 15.29 -5.65
C CYS A 251 8.57 15.56 -6.50
N LEU A 252 9.55 16.27 -5.95
CA LEU A 252 10.79 16.65 -6.62
C LEU A 252 11.83 15.54 -6.45
N SER A 253 11.59 14.40 -7.09
CA SER A 253 12.46 13.23 -7.02
C SER A 253 12.45 12.46 -8.33
N GLY A 254 13.41 11.53 -8.48
CA GLY A 254 13.44 10.60 -9.62
C GLY A 254 12.32 9.56 -9.63
N ASP A 255 11.58 9.37 -8.53
CA ASP A 255 10.38 8.49 -8.45
C ASP A 255 9.17 9.27 -7.91
N PRO A 256 8.58 10.18 -8.72
CA PRO A 256 7.46 11.01 -8.28
C PRO A 256 6.12 10.28 -8.27
N ARG A 257 6.05 9.07 -8.85
CA ARG A 257 4.82 8.27 -8.97
C ARG A 257 3.63 9.10 -9.49
N HIS A 258 2.47 8.97 -8.86
CA HIS A 258 1.24 9.64 -9.27
C HIS A 258 1.33 11.17 -9.20
N PHE A 259 2.22 11.74 -8.38
CA PHE A 259 2.36 13.21 -8.26
C PHE A 259 2.72 13.87 -9.59
N TYR A 260 3.48 13.18 -10.45
CA TYR A 260 3.82 13.69 -11.78
C TYR A 260 2.59 13.92 -12.67
N TYR A 261 1.59 13.06 -12.55
CA TYR A 261 0.39 13.08 -13.39
C TYR A 261 -0.74 13.93 -12.81
N LEU A 262 -0.79 14.11 -11.50
CA LEU A 262 -1.78 14.97 -10.85
C LEU A 262 -1.51 16.46 -11.11
N ASP A 263 -0.27 16.88 -10.88
CA ASP A 263 0.16 18.27 -10.94
C ASP A 263 1.50 18.36 -11.69
N PRO A 264 1.48 18.37 -13.05
CA PRO A 264 2.70 18.36 -13.84
C PRO A 264 3.65 19.51 -13.46
N PRO A 265 4.94 19.25 -13.17
CA PRO A 265 5.86 20.26 -12.66
C PRO A 265 5.97 21.52 -13.55
N ALA A 266 5.79 21.37 -14.87
CA ALA A 266 5.80 22.47 -15.84
C ALA A 266 4.74 23.55 -15.56
N ARG A 267 3.61 23.20 -14.93
CA ARG A 267 2.54 24.15 -14.56
C ARG A 267 2.99 25.16 -13.50
N PHE A 268 4.06 24.85 -12.76
CA PHE A 268 4.55 25.66 -11.65
C PHE A 268 5.78 26.50 -12.01
N ILE A 269 6.21 26.53 -13.28
CA ILE A 269 7.26 27.45 -13.73
C ILE A 269 6.86 28.89 -13.39
N GLY A 270 7.82 29.64 -12.83
CA GLY A 270 7.63 31.00 -12.34
C GLY A 270 7.08 31.11 -10.93
N ARG A 271 6.58 30.02 -10.32
CA ARG A 271 6.00 30.01 -8.98
C ARG A 271 7.06 29.87 -7.89
N ASP A 272 6.75 30.42 -6.72
CA ASP A 272 7.44 30.13 -5.47
C ASP A 272 6.82 28.88 -4.82
N MET A 273 7.63 28.13 -4.07
CA MET A 273 7.16 26.97 -3.31
C MET A 273 8.01 26.70 -2.06
N LEU A 274 7.46 25.91 -1.14
CA LEU A 274 8.20 25.36 -0.02
C LEU A 274 8.65 23.94 -0.34
N ILE A 275 9.96 23.69 -0.28
CA ILE A 275 10.51 22.33 -0.30
C ILE A 275 10.61 21.85 1.14
N LEU A 276 9.93 20.75 1.43
CA LEU A 276 9.79 20.16 2.76
C LEU A 276 10.51 18.81 2.77
N VAL A 277 11.47 18.65 3.67
CA VAL A 277 12.33 17.47 3.73
C VAL A 277 12.32 16.91 5.15
N ARG A 278 11.93 15.64 5.33
CA ARG A 278 12.10 15.00 6.64
C ARG A 278 13.58 14.90 6.97
N VAL A 279 13.97 15.33 8.17
CA VAL A 279 15.34 15.23 8.65
C VAL A 279 15.51 13.88 9.36
N PRO A 280 16.39 12.98 8.88
CA PRO A 280 16.72 11.73 9.57
C PRO A 280 17.42 12.00 10.90
N ALA A 281 17.44 11.00 11.81
CA ALA A 281 18.11 11.14 13.10
C ALA A 281 19.61 11.48 13.00
N GLY A 282 20.28 11.03 11.93
CA GLY A 282 21.69 11.36 11.63
C GLY A 282 21.90 12.67 10.86
N GLY A 283 20.84 13.46 10.65
CA GLY A 283 20.86 14.64 9.79
C GLY A 283 20.71 14.32 8.30
N LEU A 284 20.69 15.37 7.48
CA LEU A 284 20.66 15.23 6.03
C LEU A 284 22.05 14.88 5.51
N THR A 285 22.14 13.85 4.68
CA THR A 285 23.39 13.39 4.05
C THR A 285 23.70 14.09 2.73
N TRP A 286 22.81 14.99 2.28
CA TRP A 286 22.87 15.66 0.99
C TRP A 286 22.48 17.14 1.14
N ASN A 287 22.92 17.97 0.19
CA ASN A 287 22.69 19.40 0.22
C ASN A 287 21.47 19.78 -0.61
N VAL A 288 20.35 20.06 0.06
CA VAL A 288 19.06 20.42 -0.54
C VAL A 288 19.16 21.66 -1.43
N ARG A 289 19.89 22.68 -0.98
CA ARG A 289 20.10 23.91 -1.76
C ARG A 289 20.84 23.59 -3.06
N GLN A 290 21.90 22.79 -3.00
CA GLN A 290 22.71 22.45 -4.17
C GLN A 290 21.93 21.60 -5.17
N GLU A 291 21.19 20.58 -4.70
CA GLU A 291 20.37 19.70 -5.54
C GLU A 291 19.33 20.49 -6.34
N TYR A 292 18.67 21.46 -5.70
CA TYR A 292 17.57 22.20 -6.33
C TYR A 292 17.96 23.55 -6.96
N ALA A 293 19.18 24.04 -6.74
CA ALA A 293 19.65 25.30 -7.33
C ALA A 293 19.48 25.42 -8.86
N PRO A 294 19.65 24.35 -9.68
CA PRO A 294 19.43 24.45 -11.12
C PRO A 294 17.98 24.76 -11.53
N TYR A 295 17.01 24.42 -10.68
CA TYR A 295 15.59 24.48 -11.00
C TYR A 295 14.86 25.70 -10.45
N PHE A 296 15.52 26.50 -9.61
CA PHE A 296 14.92 27.67 -8.93
C PHE A 296 15.82 28.89 -9.03
N ALA A 297 15.26 30.07 -8.81
CA ALA A 297 16.05 31.31 -8.74
C ALA A 297 16.90 31.40 -7.47
N ALA A 298 16.34 30.98 -6.34
CA ALA A 298 17.04 30.80 -5.09
C ALA A 298 16.36 29.69 -4.27
N VAL A 299 17.13 28.99 -3.43
CA VAL A 299 16.64 27.98 -2.50
C VAL A 299 17.22 28.28 -1.12
N ASP A 300 16.46 28.92 -0.26
CA ASP A 300 16.92 29.38 1.05
C ASP A 300 16.33 28.59 2.20
N SER A 301 17.15 28.29 3.21
CA SER A 301 16.65 27.66 4.44
C SER A 301 15.69 28.61 5.15
N ALA A 302 14.50 28.13 5.48
CA ALA A 302 13.46 28.83 6.22
C ALA A 302 13.23 28.21 7.62
N GLY A 303 14.22 27.46 8.12
CA GLY A 303 14.19 26.80 9.43
C GLY A 303 13.61 25.39 9.39
N THR A 304 13.19 24.89 10.56
CA THR A 304 12.69 23.52 10.73
C THR A 304 11.35 23.50 11.48
N VAL A 305 10.43 22.66 11.04
CA VAL A 305 9.13 22.44 11.70
C VAL A 305 9.19 21.12 12.50
N PRO A 306 8.93 21.14 13.81
CA PRO A 306 8.83 19.91 14.58
C PRO A 306 7.52 19.18 14.28
N ILE A 307 7.59 17.87 14.07
CA ILE A 307 6.42 16.99 14.11
C ILE A 307 6.42 16.30 15.48
N ARG A 308 5.33 16.46 16.23
CA ARG A 308 5.24 16.04 17.63
C ARG A 308 4.37 14.80 17.76
N ARG A 309 4.81 13.86 18.60
CA ARG A 309 4.10 12.65 19.01
C ARG A 309 4.05 12.59 20.53
N GLY A 310 2.85 12.49 21.10
CA GLY A 310 2.65 12.50 22.55
C GLY A 310 3.24 13.73 23.24
N GLY A 311 3.14 14.91 22.61
CA GLY A 311 3.69 16.18 23.11
C GLY A 311 5.20 16.34 22.97
N ARG A 312 5.92 15.36 22.41
CA ARG A 312 7.38 15.40 22.21
C ARG A 312 7.72 15.46 20.73
N VAL A 313 8.85 16.07 20.36
CA VAL A 313 9.31 16.08 18.97
C VAL A 313 9.69 14.65 18.55
N ALA A 314 9.02 14.11 17.54
CA ALA A 314 9.30 12.80 16.96
C ALA A 314 10.39 12.89 15.88
N PHE A 315 10.28 13.90 15.02
CA PHE A 315 11.29 14.27 14.03
C PHE A 315 11.03 15.71 13.58
N THR A 316 11.93 16.25 12.76
CA THR A 316 11.80 17.59 12.19
C THR A 316 11.69 17.53 10.68
N VAL A 317 11.00 18.52 10.12
CA VAL A 317 10.91 18.76 8.68
C VAL A 317 11.70 20.04 8.40
N ALA A 318 12.79 19.93 7.64
CA ALA A 318 13.51 21.08 7.14
C ALA A 318 12.67 21.79 6.07
N VAL A 319 12.59 23.11 6.16
CA VAL A 319 11.80 23.94 5.25
C VAL A 319 12.77 24.79 4.44
N TYR A 320 12.63 24.72 3.12
CA TYR A 320 13.37 25.58 2.20
C TYR A 320 12.38 26.40 1.37
N ARG A 321 12.60 27.71 1.31
CA ARG A 321 11.89 28.61 0.41
C ARG A 321 12.58 28.57 -0.95
N ALA A 322 11.91 27.97 -1.93
CA ALA A 322 12.37 27.93 -3.31
C ALA A 322 11.63 29.01 -4.11
N THR A 323 12.37 29.99 -4.60
CA THR A 323 11.81 31.13 -5.33
C THR A 323 11.88 30.88 -6.83
N ARG A 324 10.80 31.25 -7.54
CA ARG A 324 10.64 31.22 -8.99
C ARG A 324 11.27 29.99 -9.64
N MET A 325 10.47 28.93 -9.74
CA MET A 325 10.83 27.73 -10.49
C MET A 325 11.21 28.08 -11.93
N ARG A 326 12.44 27.78 -12.33
CA ARG A 326 13.01 28.07 -13.66
C ARG A 326 12.79 26.93 -14.64
N ALA A 327 12.83 25.70 -14.14
CA ALA A 327 12.72 24.50 -14.95
C ALA A 327 12.01 23.38 -14.15
N PRO A 328 11.29 22.47 -14.82
CA PRO A 328 10.76 21.26 -14.20
C PRO A 328 11.88 20.39 -13.66
N TYR A 329 11.66 19.80 -12.47
CA TYR A 329 12.56 18.77 -11.96
C TYR A 329 12.50 17.56 -12.91
N PRO A 330 13.65 17.01 -13.32
CA PRO A 330 13.69 15.93 -14.30
C PRO A 330 13.06 14.68 -13.69
N VAL A 331 12.20 14.04 -14.48
CA VAL A 331 11.63 12.74 -14.13
C VAL A 331 12.13 11.75 -15.16
N PRO A 332 12.85 10.69 -14.76
CA PRO A 332 13.12 9.58 -15.64
C PRO A 332 11.79 8.87 -15.90
N LEU A 333 11.06 9.32 -16.91
CA LEU A 333 9.91 8.59 -17.39
C LEU A 333 10.41 7.23 -17.88
N PRO A 334 9.81 6.11 -17.45
CA PRO A 334 10.20 4.82 -17.99
C PRO A 334 9.94 4.82 -19.51
N PRO A 335 10.89 4.30 -20.35
CA PRO A 335 10.77 3.99 -21.78
C PRO A 335 9.69 4.68 -22.61
#